data_AF-A0A0F9VD10-F1
#
_entry.id   AF-A0A0F9VD10-F1
#
_cell.length_a   1.000
_cell.length_b   1.000
_cell.length_c   1.000
_cell.angle_alpha   90.00
_cell.angle_beta   90.00
_cell.angle_gamma   90.00
#
_symmetry.space_group_name_H-M   'P 1'
#
loop_
_entity.id
_entity.type
_entity.pdbx_description
1 polymer ?
#
loop_
_entity_poly.entity_id
_entity_poly.type
_entity_poly.pdbx_seq_one_letter_code
_entity_poly.pdbx_strand_id
1 'polypeptide(L)' 'MNDRNCAVRERIGDGVSVGRCWIYTDEAEGTLTCPRHGDVTSIQKRFSETGELGEDPR' A
#
# COMPACT_ATOMS: atom_id res chain seq x y z
N MET A 1 12.63 5.50 6.77
CA MET A 1 11.45 4.98 7.51
C MET A 1 11.12 3.62 6.92
N ASN A 2 11.37 2.51 7.63
CA ASN A 2 10.96 1.18 7.20
C ASN A 2 9.51 0.97 7.63
N ASP A 3 8.60 1.61 6.90
CA ASP A 3 7.19 1.54 7.21
C ASP A 3 6.57 0.36 6.45
N ARG A 4 6.42 -0.77 7.14
CA ARG A 4 5.88 -2.01 6.59
C ARG A 4 4.38 -1.96 6.34
N ASN A 5 3.68 -0.90 6.75
CA ASN A 5 2.26 -0.78 6.44
C ASN A 5 2.09 -0.59 4.93
N CYS A 6 1.00 -1.11 4.38
CA CYS A 6 0.69 -0.96 2.96
C CYS A 6 0.53 0.52 2.60
N ALA A 7 1.23 1.01 1.58
CA ALA A 7 1.15 2.39 1.12
C ALA A 7 -0.04 2.68 0.19
N VAL A 8 -1.08 1.84 0.21
CA VAL A 8 -2.36 2.14 -0.45
C VAL A 8 -3.15 3.16 0.37
N ARG A 9 -3.71 4.15 -0.33
CA ARG A 9 -4.71 5.08 0.18
C ARG A 9 -6.05 4.37 0.21
N GLU A 10 -6.51 4.08 1.41
CA GLU A 10 -7.80 3.47 1.65
C GLU A 10 -8.91 4.46 1.32
N ARG A 11 -9.96 3.92 0.70
CA ARG A 11 -11.21 4.62 0.42
C ARG A 11 -12.37 3.78 0.92
N ILE A 12 -13.42 4.43 1.41
CA ILE A 12 -14.69 3.76 1.70
C ILE A 12 -15.55 3.70 0.41
N GLY A 13 -16.70 3.03 0.46
CA GLY A 13 -17.48 2.70 -0.75
C GLY A 13 -17.98 3.89 -1.57
N ASP A 14 -18.00 5.10 -1.01
CA ASP A 14 -18.34 6.35 -1.72
C ASP A 14 -17.11 7.05 -2.34
N GLY A 15 -15.92 6.44 -2.26
CA GLY A 15 -14.67 6.96 -2.78
C GLY A 15 -13.94 7.93 -1.83
N VAL A 16 -14.49 8.26 -0.66
CA VAL A 16 -13.84 9.15 0.32
C VAL A 16 -12.60 8.46 0.89
N SER A 17 -11.46 9.17 0.89
CA SER A 17 -10.23 8.65 1.47
C SER A 17 -10.29 8.63 2.99
N VAL A 18 -9.92 7.51 3.59
CA VAL A 18 -9.80 7.32 5.04
C VAL A 18 -8.35 7.20 5.50
N GLY A 19 -7.40 7.60 4.65
CA GLY A 19 -5.98 7.60 4.93
C GLY A 19 -5.27 6.35 4.42
N ARG A 20 -4.21 5.95 5.10
CA ARG A 20 -3.35 4.82 4.70
C ARG A 20 -3.95 3.48 5.12
N CYS A 21 -3.64 2.41 4.39
CA CYS A 21 -3.89 1.05 4.84
C CYS A 21 -2.97 0.64 6.01
N TRP A 22 -3.55 0.17 7.11
CA TRP A 22 -2.78 -0.20 8.31
C TRP A 22 -2.31 -1.66 8.29
N ILE A 23 -2.62 -2.43 7.24
CA ILE A 23 -2.19 -3.82 7.13
C ILE A 23 -0.71 -3.87 6.74
N TYR A 24 0.06 -4.70 7.44
CA TYR A 24 1.46 -4.94 7.09
C TYR A 24 1.59 -5.69 5.76
N THR A 25 2.58 -5.31 4.97
CA THR A 25 2.96 -6.05 3.77
C THR A 25 3.91 -7.17 4.11
N ASP A 26 3.67 -8.32 3.51
CA ASP A 26 4.58 -9.46 3.51
C ASP A 26 5.52 -9.36 2.30
N GLU A 27 6.80 -9.68 2.51
CA GLU A 27 7.80 -9.74 1.46
C GLU A 27 8.16 -11.20 1.19
N ALA A 28 7.98 -11.65 -0.04
CA ALA A 28 8.38 -12.98 -0.49
C ALA A 28 8.94 -12.89 -1.91
N GLU A 29 10.13 -13.46 -2.15
CA GLU A 29 10.77 -13.49 -3.48
C GLU A 29 10.84 -12.09 -4.16
N GLY A 30 11.06 -11.03 -3.38
CA GLY A 30 11.12 -9.65 -3.88
C GLY A 30 9.77 -9.01 -4.23
N THR A 31 8.66 -9.67 -3.93
CA THR A 31 7.29 -9.13 -4.09
C THR A 31 6.74 -8.69 -2.73
N LEU A 32 6.22 -7.47 -2.66
CA LEU A 32 5.55 -6.94 -1.48
C LEU A 32 4.03 -7.10 -1.65
N THR A 33 3.44 -7.96 -0.84
CA THR A 33 2.01 -8.28 -0.90
C THR A 33 1.28 -7.75 0.33
N CYS A 34 0.14 -7.09 0.13
CA CYS A 34 -0.80 -6.76 1.18
C CYS A 34 -1.96 -7.76 1.15
N PRO A 35 -2.34 -8.40 2.28
CA PRO A 35 -3.51 -9.29 2.35
C PRO A 35 -4.81 -8.67 1.84
N ARG A 36 -4.95 -7.34 1.92
CA ARG A 36 -6.13 -6.60 1.43
C ARG A 36 -6.01 -6.21 -0.04
N HIS A 37 -4.84 -5.79 -0.51
CA HIS A 37 -4.66 -5.13 -1.81
C HIS A 37 -3.89 -5.96 -2.85
N GLY A 38 -3.37 -7.13 -2.48
CA GLY A 38 -2.54 -7.94 -3.37
C GLY A 38 -1.13 -7.39 -3.53
N ASP A 39 -0.56 -7.50 -4.72
CA ASP A 39 0.79 -7.00 -5.03
C ASP A 39 0.81 -5.47 -4.98
N VAL A 40 1.58 -4.94 -4.03
CA VAL A 40 1.77 -3.51 -3.80
C VAL A 40 3.23 -3.10 -3.99
N THR A 41 4.05 -3.92 -4.67
CA THR A 41 5.49 -3.69 -4.86
C THR A 41 5.79 -2.32 -5.46
N SER A 42 5.12 -1.97 -6.57
CA SER A 42 5.29 -0.67 -7.22
C SER A 42 4.83 0.50 -6.35
N ILE A 43 3.77 0.31 -5.56
CA ILE A 43 3.21 1.32 -4.66
C ILE A 43 4.17 1.56 -3.48
N GLN A 44 4.67 0.50 -2.86
CA GLN A 44 5.64 0.57 -1.77
C GLN A 44 6.97 1.19 -2.24
N LYS A 45 7.42 0.86 -3.45
CA LYS A 45 8.60 1.49 -4.05
C LYS A 45 8.40 2.99 -4.23
N ARG A 46 7.30 3.39 -4.86
CA ARG A 46 6.95 4.82 -5.03
C ARG A 46 6.86 5.54 -3.68
N PHE A 47 6.21 4.95 -2.69
CA PHE A 47 6.09 5.53 -1.36
C PHE A 47 7.45 5.71 -0.67
N SER A 48 8.35 4.74 -0.82
CA SER A 48 9.71 4.84 -0.28
C SER A 48 10.52 5.97 -0.94
N GLU A 49 10.25 6.28 -2.21
CA GLU A 49 10.92 7.34 -2.97
C GLU A 49 10.30 8.74 -2.74
N THR A 50 8.97 8.81 -2.57
CA THR A 50 8.21 10.07 -2.63
C THR A 50 7.46 10.42 -1.36
N GLY A 51 7.19 9.44 -0.49
CA GLY A 51 6.28 9.58 0.65
C GLY A 51 4.79 9.62 0.26
N GLU A 52 4.44 9.46 -1.03
CA GLU A 52 3.06 9.53 -1.50
C GLU A 52 2.38 8.16 -1.48
N LEU A 53 1.14 8.11 -0.95
CA LEU A 53 0.30 6.92 -0.99
C LEU A 53 -0.23 6.67 -2.42
N GLY A 54 -0.30 5.40 -2.82
CA GLY A 54 -0.87 4.96 -4.10
C GLY A 54 -2.37 4.63 -3.99
N GLU A 55 -2.99 4.29 -5.11
CA GLU A 55 -4.39 3.84 -5.17
C GLU A 55 -4.48 2.30 -5.10
N ASP A 56 -5.64 1.73 -4.77
CA ASP A 56 -5.84 0.26 -4.77
C ASP A 56 -5.57 -0.28 -6.19
N PRO A 57 -4.66 -1.25 -6.36
CA PRO A 57 -4.29 -1.79 -7.68
C PRO A 57 -5.32 -2.75 -8.29
N ARG A 58 -6.44 -3.04 -7.60
CA ARG A 58 -7.47 -3.99 -8.05
C ARG A 58 -8.70 -3.33 -8.67
#